data_AF-X8GV70-F1
#
_entry.id   AF-X8GV70-F1
#
_cell.length_a   1.000
_cell.length_b   1.000
_cell.length_c   1.000
_cell.angle_alpha   90.00
_cell.angle_beta   90.00
_cell.angle_gamma   90.00
#
_symmetry.space_group_name_H-M   'P 1'
#
loop_
_entity.id
_entity.type
_entity.pdbx_description
1 polymer ?
#
loop_
_entity_poly.entity_id
_entity_poly.type
_entity_poly.pdbx_seq_one_letter_code
_entity_poly.pdbx_strand_id
1 'polypeptide(L)'
;MNIAFVKYREFKELRDINEAKTKITEAFYLVSTTSLKQKTKQKLQLDLSAKKITISNKSLKTQEIKLPKDLIYFHTYTSNLNNLELSFTQNGNIAKSFSIYIFNRAKKVRYKISFYGFDRSKFLKINNYCKKKNNEISYSKILDYHKSTNEDRETFYKDWRKE
;
A
#
# COMPACT_ATOMS: atom_id res chain seq x y z
N MET A 1 -2.22 -13.64 -31.24
CA MET A 1 -1.80 -13.61 -29.81
C MET A 1 -2.23 -14.93 -29.16
N ASN A 2 -1.31 -15.71 -28.59
CA ASN A 2 -1.60 -17.06 -28.06
C ASN A 2 -2.35 -16.98 -26.71
N ILE A 3 -3.45 -17.71 -26.57
CA ILE A 3 -4.30 -17.73 -25.35
C ILE A 3 -3.49 -18.15 -24.11
N ALA A 4 -2.56 -19.10 -24.24
CA ALA A 4 -1.70 -19.53 -23.15
C ALA A 4 -0.81 -18.39 -22.64
N PHE A 5 -0.31 -17.56 -23.55
CA PHE A 5 0.49 -16.38 -23.19
C PHE A 5 -0.34 -15.31 -22.49
N VAL A 6 -1.61 -15.13 -22.87
CA VAL A 6 -2.53 -14.21 -22.16
C VAL A 6 -2.75 -14.70 -20.72
N LYS A 7 -3.11 -15.97 -20.54
CA LYS A 7 -3.34 -16.56 -19.21
C LYS A 7 -2.10 -16.50 -18.33
N TYR A 8 -0.92 -16.78 -18.89
CA TYR A 8 0.34 -16.69 -18.15
C TYR A 8 0.61 -15.26 -17.64
N ARG A 9 0.38 -14.24 -18.48
CA ARG A 9 0.55 -12.84 -18.07
C ARG A 9 -0.41 -12.45 -16.94
N GLU A 10 -1.67 -12.84 -17.04
CA GLU A 10 -2.67 -12.58 -15.99
C GLU A 10 -2.29 -13.26 -14.67
N PHE A 11 -1.83 -14.51 -14.73
CA PHE A 11 -1.36 -15.24 -13.55
C PHE A 11 -0.14 -14.58 -12.91
N LYS A 12 0.86 -14.18 -13.73
CA LYS A 12 2.05 -13.48 -13.24
C LYS A 12 1.67 -12.15 -12.59
N GLU A 13 0.78 -11.37 -13.22
CA GLU A 13 0.28 -10.11 -12.67
C GLU A 13 -0.40 -10.32 -11.30
N LEU A 14 -1.24 -11.35 -11.17
CA LEU A 14 -1.89 -11.69 -9.91
C LEU A 14 -0.88 -12.08 -8.82
N ARG A 15 0.12 -12.91 -9.18
CA ARG A 15 1.20 -13.30 -8.26
C ARG A 15 1.98 -12.09 -7.78
N ASP A 16 2.37 -11.20 -8.70
CA ASP A 16 3.11 -9.99 -8.37
C ASP A 16 2.26 -9.07 -7.46
N ILE A 17 0.95 -8.93 -7.69
CA ILE A 17 0.06 -8.15 -6.82
C ILE A 17 0.01 -8.75 -5.40
N ASN A 18 -0.11 -10.08 -5.31
CA ASN A 18 -0.12 -10.78 -4.03
C ASN A 18 1.22 -10.64 -3.29
N GLU A 19 2.34 -10.73 -3.99
CA GLU A 19 3.66 -10.48 -3.41
C GLU A 19 3.77 -9.03 -2.90
N ALA A 20 3.35 -8.06 -3.71
CA ALA A 20 3.41 -6.65 -3.34
C ALA A 20 2.56 -6.34 -2.10
N LYS A 21 1.31 -6.83 -2.03
CA LYS A 21 0.44 -6.57 -0.86
C LYS A 21 1.01 -7.16 0.41
N THR A 22 1.56 -8.37 0.34
CA THR A 22 2.14 -9.07 1.50
C THR A 22 3.38 -8.31 1.99
N LYS A 23 4.33 -8.02 1.10
CA LYS A 23 5.55 -7.26 1.45
C LYS A 23 5.24 -5.90 2.06
N ILE A 24 4.31 -5.15 1.49
CA ILE A 24 3.91 -3.84 2.03
C ILE A 24 3.28 -4.02 3.42
N THR A 25 2.30 -4.92 3.56
CA THR A 25 1.57 -5.10 4.83
C THR A 25 2.51 -5.57 5.95
N GLU A 26 3.35 -6.56 5.67
CA GLU A 26 4.32 -7.11 6.62
C GLU A 26 5.38 -6.09 7.01
N ALA A 27 5.90 -5.29 6.07
CA ALA A 27 6.86 -4.23 6.38
C ALA A 27 6.27 -3.22 7.38
N PHE A 28 5.02 -2.79 7.16
CA PHE A 28 4.35 -1.85 8.07
C PHE A 28 4.05 -2.48 9.43
N TYR A 29 3.63 -3.75 9.49
CA TYR A 29 3.42 -4.44 10.76
C TYR A 29 4.73 -4.69 11.51
N LEU A 30 5.82 -5.03 10.82
CA LEU A 30 7.14 -5.20 11.43
C LEU A 30 7.57 -3.91 12.12
N VAL A 31 7.48 -2.77 11.45
CA VAL A 31 7.87 -1.48 12.03
C VAL A 31 6.92 -1.07 13.16
N SER A 32 5.60 -1.22 12.96
CA SER A 32 4.57 -0.95 13.97
C SER A 32 4.80 -1.74 15.25
N THR A 33 4.95 -3.05 15.14
CA THR A 33 5.14 -3.94 16.29
C THR A 33 6.50 -3.75 16.96
N THR A 34 7.56 -3.47 16.19
CA THR A 34 8.89 -3.14 16.75
C THR A 34 8.83 -1.85 17.56
N SER A 35 8.21 -0.81 17.00
CA SER A 35 8.02 0.49 17.65
C SER A 35 7.25 0.34 18.98
N LEU A 36 6.17 -0.46 18.96
CA LEU A 36 5.37 -0.78 20.16
C LEU A 36 6.16 -1.58 21.21
N LYS A 37 6.84 -2.66 20.81
CA LYS A 37 7.60 -3.54 21.71
C LYS A 37 8.76 -2.81 22.37
N GLN A 38 9.50 -2.01 21.61
CA GLN A 38 10.66 -1.28 22.09
C GLN A 38 10.31 0.07 22.75
N LYS A 39 9.06 0.55 22.61
CA LYS A 39 8.63 1.88 23.03
C LYS A 39 9.50 3.00 22.46
N THR A 40 10.01 2.82 21.24
CA THR A 40 10.86 3.77 20.52
C THR A 40 10.21 4.15 19.21
N LYS A 41 10.43 5.39 18.73
CA LYS A 41 9.99 5.78 17.40
C LYS A 41 10.83 5.05 16.35
N GLN A 42 10.16 4.48 15.36
CA GLN A 42 10.79 3.80 14.22
C GLN A 42 10.43 4.51 12.91
N LYS A 43 11.25 4.30 11.87
CA LYS A 43 11.06 4.93 10.56
C LYS A 43 10.95 3.90 9.45
N LEU A 44 10.09 4.20 8.49
CA LEU A 44 9.94 3.44 7.25
C LEU A 44 9.93 4.42 6.09
N GLN A 45 10.75 4.17 5.09
CA GLN A 45 10.77 4.94 3.85
C GLN A 45 10.19 4.10 2.73
N LEU A 46 9.22 4.67 2.02
CA LEU A 46 8.71 4.16 0.76
C LEU A 46 9.35 4.94 -0.36
N ASP A 47 9.93 4.24 -1.34
CA ASP A 47 10.31 4.82 -2.62
C ASP A 47 9.57 4.00 -3.70
N LEU A 48 8.39 4.51 -4.06
CA LEU A 48 7.48 3.83 -4.97
C LEU A 48 7.95 3.88 -6.42
N SER A 49 8.78 4.87 -6.78
CA SER A 49 9.44 4.96 -8.09
C SER A 49 10.51 3.88 -8.25
N ALA A 50 11.37 3.73 -7.25
CA ALA A 50 12.37 2.67 -7.19
C ALA A 50 11.81 1.32 -6.73
N LYS A 51 10.52 1.28 -6.37
CA LYS A 51 9.77 0.07 -5.97
C LYS A 51 10.46 -0.63 -4.80
N LYS A 52 10.76 0.14 -3.76
CA LYS A 52 11.47 -0.35 -2.57
C LYS A 52 10.87 0.23 -1.29
N ILE A 53 10.99 -0.54 -0.21
CA ILE A 53 10.71 -0.12 1.15
C ILE A 53 12.02 -0.25 1.93
N THR A 54 12.39 0.79 2.65
CA THR A 54 13.58 0.80 3.49
C THR A 54 13.15 0.98 4.94
N ILE A 55 13.54 0.04 5.79
CA ILE A 55 13.29 0.09 7.23
C ILE A 55 14.61 0.41 7.91
N SER A 56 14.64 1.49 8.68
CA SER A 56 15.79 1.89 9.49
C SER A 56 15.44 1.73 10.96
N ASN A 57 16.27 0.97 11.67
CA ASN A 57 16.16 0.80 13.12
C ASN A 57 17.51 1.19 13.73
N LYS A 58 17.49 1.97 14.81
CA LYS A 58 18.71 2.40 15.52
C LYS A 58 19.59 1.24 15.98
N SER A 59 19.03 0.05 16.14
CA SER A 59 19.70 -1.16 16.62
C SER A 59 20.02 -2.19 15.52
N LEU A 60 19.60 -1.97 14.28
CA LEU A 60 19.66 -2.97 13.20
C LEU A 60 20.09 -2.34 11.87
N LYS A 61 20.92 -3.06 11.12
CA LYS A 61 21.26 -2.78 9.73
C LYS A 61 19.99 -2.40 8.93
N THR A 62 20.12 -1.40 8.07
CA THR A 62 19.06 -1.00 7.13
C THR A 62 18.56 -2.23 6.36
N GLN A 63 17.26 -2.49 6.43
CA GLN A 63 16.62 -3.57 5.67
C GLN A 63 15.93 -2.97 4.44
N GLU A 64 16.29 -3.49 3.26
CA GLU A 64 15.63 -3.13 2.00
C GLU A 64 14.71 -4.26 1.53
N ILE A 65 13.47 -3.92 1.23
CA ILE A 65 12.46 -4.82 0.69
C ILE A 65 12.11 -4.36 -0.72
N LYS A 66 12.44 -5.18 -1.72
CA LYS A 66 12.13 -4.91 -3.13
C LYS A 66 10.68 -5.31 -3.43
N LEU A 67 9.95 -4.40 -4.07
CA LEU A 67 8.61 -4.63 -4.58
C LEU A 67 8.66 -5.11 -6.05
N PRO A 68 7.61 -5.82 -6.52
CA PRO A 68 7.50 -6.24 -7.91
C PRO A 68 7.70 -5.13 -8.93
N LYS A 69 8.65 -5.33 -9.84
CA LYS A 69 9.09 -4.32 -10.82
C LYS A 69 8.06 -4.00 -11.89
N ASP A 70 7.08 -4.86 -12.08
CA ASP A 70 6.12 -4.77 -13.18
C ASP A 70 4.83 -4.03 -12.80
N LEU A 71 4.66 -3.70 -11.52
CA LEU A 71 3.50 -2.96 -11.00
C LEU A 71 3.79 -1.47 -10.90
N ILE A 72 2.72 -0.69 -10.83
CA ILE A 72 2.76 0.75 -10.61
C ILE A 72 2.09 1.03 -9.26
N TYR A 73 2.66 1.95 -8.49
CA TYR A 73 2.23 2.25 -7.13
C TYR A 73 1.89 3.73 -6.99
N PHE A 74 0.93 4.05 -6.13
CA PHE A 74 0.54 5.41 -5.78
C PHE A 74 0.15 5.46 -4.31
N HIS A 75 0.51 6.52 -3.58
CA HIS A 75 0.04 6.72 -2.22
C HIS A 75 -0.74 8.02 -2.07
N THR A 76 -1.63 8.08 -1.08
CA THR A 76 -2.47 9.27 -0.81
C THR A 76 -1.98 10.13 0.35
N TYR A 77 -0.78 9.85 0.89
CA TYR A 77 -0.28 10.54 2.08
C TYR A 77 0.02 12.03 1.81
N THR A 78 0.72 12.31 0.70
CA THR A 78 1.02 13.65 0.17
C THR A 78 0.68 13.72 -1.31
N SER A 79 0.44 14.93 -1.82
CA SER A 79 0.00 15.17 -3.21
C SER A 79 1.07 14.89 -4.28
N ASN A 80 2.38 14.98 -3.99
CA ASN A 80 3.39 15.13 -5.05
C ASN A 80 4.71 14.36 -4.88
N LEU A 81 4.81 13.39 -3.97
CA LEU A 81 6.07 12.66 -3.76
C LEU A 81 5.85 11.17 -3.99
N ASN A 82 6.74 10.53 -4.76
CA ASN A 82 6.82 9.07 -4.82
C ASN A 82 7.63 8.49 -3.65
N ASN A 83 8.37 9.37 -2.97
CA ASN A 83 9.17 9.07 -1.81
C ASN A 83 8.46 9.58 -0.56
N LEU A 84 8.24 8.68 0.39
CA LEU A 84 7.50 8.97 1.61
C LEU A 84 8.26 8.39 2.80
N GLU A 85 8.70 9.25 3.69
CA GLU A 85 9.22 8.84 5.00
C GLU A 85 8.09 8.90 6.05
N LEU A 86 7.87 7.78 6.72
CA LEU A 86 6.86 7.62 7.76
C LEU A 86 7.55 7.37 9.09
N SER A 87 7.14 8.14 10.10
CA SER A 87 7.55 7.91 11.48
C SER A 87 6.42 7.23 12.24
N PHE A 88 6.77 6.14 12.91
CA PHE A 88 5.88 5.42 13.80
C PHE A 88 6.03 5.94 15.22
N THR A 89 4.91 6.12 15.92
CA THR A 89 4.89 6.50 17.33
C THR A 89 5.37 5.34 18.20
N GLN A 90 5.72 5.62 19.46
CA GLN A 90 6.11 4.57 20.42
C GLN A 90 5.00 3.55 20.68
N ASN A 91 3.75 3.87 20.33
CA ASN A 91 2.62 2.95 20.38
C ASN A 91 2.41 2.22 19.05
N GLY A 92 3.40 2.22 18.16
CA GLY A 92 3.33 1.51 16.88
C GLY A 92 2.34 2.08 15.86
N ASN A 93 1.84 3.30 16.05
CA ASN A 93 0.87 3.90 15.13
C ASN A 93 1.52 4.96 14.21
N ILE A 94 0.80 5.38 13.18
CA ILE A 94 1.19 6.50 12.29
C ILE A 94 0.34 7.73 12.59
N ALA A 95 0.89 8.92 12.32
CA ALA A 95 0.21 10.18 12.62
C ALA A 95 -1.00 10.45 11.70
N LYS A 96 -0.91 10.06 10.42
CA LYS A 96 -1.93 10.38 9.42
C LYS A 96 -2.33 9.12 8.64
N SER A 97 -3.63 8.93 8.50
CA SER A 97 -4.20 7.86 7.67
C SER A 97 -3.94 8.11 6.19
N PHE A 98 -3.67 7.04 5.43
CA PHE A 98 -3.47 7.11 3.98
C PHE A 98 -3.75 5.76 3.33
N SER A 99 -3.59 5.69 2.00
CA SER A 99 -3.69 4.44 1.26
C SER A 99 -2.56 4.32 0.25
N ILE A 100 -2.21 3.07 -0.08
CA ILE A 100 -1.39 2.71 -1.23
C ILE A 100 -2.26 1.96 -2.22
N TYR A 101 -2.23 2.39 -3.47
CA TYR A 101 -2.89 1.74 -4.59
C TYR A 101 -1.86 1.01 -5.45
N ILE A 102 -2.22 -0.19 -5.87
CA ILE A 102 -1.40 -1.04 -6.74
C ILE A 102 -2.13 -1.18 -8.08
N PHE A 103 -1.43 -0.83 -9.15
CA PHE A 103 -1.90 -0.88 -10.51
C PHE A 103 -1.10 -1.90 -11.31
N ASN A 104 -1.75 -2.43 -12.33
CA ASN A 104 -1.05 -3.23 -13.32
C ASN A 104 -0.32 -2.37 -14.36
N ARG A 105 0.39 -3.04 -15.28
CA ARG A 105 1.11 -2.40 -16.39
C ARG A 105 0.21 -1.54 -17.29
N ALA A 106 -1.06 -1.90 -17.41
CA ALA A 106 -2.06 -1.13 -18.15
C ALA A 106 -2.60 0.08 -17.38
N LYS A 107 -1.99 0.45 -16.24
CA LYS A 107 -2.40 1.58 -15.38
C LYS A 107 -3.83 1.47 -14.86
N LYS A 108 -4.33 0.24 -14.68
CA LYS A 108 -5.64 -0.05 -14.08
C LYS A 108 -5.45 -0.49 -12.63
N VAL A 109 -6.21 0.10 -11.72
CA VAL A 109 -6.09 -0.23 -10.29
C VAL A 109 -6.56 -1.66 -10.05
N ARG A 110 -5.81 -2.40 -9.24
CA ARG A 110 -6.13 -3.79 -8.88
C ARG A 110 -6.27 -4.01 -7.39
N TYR A 111 -5.54 -3.22 -6.60
CA TYR A 111 -5.50 -3.39 -5.15
C TYR A 111 -5.38 -2.05 -4.42
N LYS A 112 -5.91 -1.99 -3.19
CA LYS A 112 -5.77 -0.85 -2.28
C LYS A 112 -5.43 -1.36 -0.89
N ILE A 113 -4.44 -0.76 -0.27
CA ILE A 113 -4.05 -0.98 1.13
C ILE A 113 -4.31 0.32 1.88
N SER A 114 -5.16 0.28 2.90
CA SER A 114 -5.52 1.45 3.71
C SER A 114 -4.87 1.34 5.09
N PHE A 115 -4.12 2.37 5.46
CA PHE A 115 -3.46 2.51 6.75
C PHE A 115 -4.21 3.55 7.58
N TYR A 116 -4.69 3.16 8.75
CA TYR A 116 -5.46 4.03 9.63
C TYR A 116 -4.61 4.44 10.83
N GLY A 117 -4.17 5.70 10.82
CA GLY A 117 -3.59 6.36 11.98
C GLY A 117 -4.69 6.92 12.88
N PHE A 118 -4.61 6.65 14.18
CA PHE A 118 -5.53 7.19 15.18
C PHE A 118 -4.73 7.72 16.38
N ASP A 119 -5.11 8.88 16.91
CA ASP A 119 -4.44 9.46 18.08
C ASP A 119 -4.61 8.63 19.38
N ARG A 120 -5.64 7.77 19.45
CA ARG A 120 -5.98 6.99 20.65
C ARG A 120 -5.76 5.47 20.55
N SER A 121 -5.54 4.90 19.35
CA SER A 121 -5.34 3.44 19.22
C SER A 121 -3.87 3.04 19.39
N LYS A 122 -3.64 1.93 20.09
CA LYS A 122 -2.30 1.39 20.42
C LYS A 122 -1.67 0.54 19.30
N PHE A 123 -2.31 0.42 18.13
CA PHE A 123 -1.79 -0.36 17.01
C PHE A 123 -2.24 0.20 15.67
N LEU A 124 -1.38 0.04 14.66
CA LEU A 124 -1.69 0.41 13.28
C LEU A 124 -2.73 -0.56 12.71
N LYS A 125 -3.88 -0.03 12.30
CA LYS A 125 -4.88 -0.80 11.56
C LYS A 125 -4.58 -0.71 10.06
N ILE A 126 -4.49 -1.87 9.41
CA ILE A 126 -4.31 -2.01 7.97
C ILE A 126 -5.50 -2.79 7.43
N ASN A 127 -6.19 -2.23 6.43
CA ASN A 127 -7.20 -2.98 5.68
C ASN A 127 -6.73 -3.14 4.25
N ASN A 128 -6.97 -4.33 3.70
CA ASN A 128 -6.64 -4.64 2.32
C ASN A 128 -7.92 -4.81 1.49
N TYR A 129 -7.87 -4.37 0.23
CA TYR A 129 -9.02 -4.37 -0.66
C TYR A 129 -8.63 -4.78 -2.07
N CYS A 130 -9.36 -5.77 -2.59
CA CYS A 130 -9.27 -6.21 -3.98
C CYS A 130 -10.30 -5.50 -4.85
N LYS A 131 -9.89 -5.08 -6.05
CA LYS A 131 -10.79 -4.44 -7.01
C LYS A 131 -11.72 -5.47 -7.64
N LYS A 132 -13.04 -5.24 -7.58
CA LYS A 132 -14.04 -6.06 -8.29
C LYS A 132 -13.97 -5.82 -9.80
N LYS A 133 -14.39 -6.82 -10.59
CA LYS A 133 -14.40 -6.82 -12.07
C LYS A 133 -15.55 -6.00 -12.70
N ASN A 134 -16.06 -4.97 -12.02
CA ASN A 134 -17.18 -4.15 -12.49
C ASN A 134 -16.70 -2.95 -13.35
N ASN A 135 -15.98 -2.01 -12.74
CA ASN A 135 -15.52 -0.76 -13.34
C ASN A 135 -14.01 -0.65 -13.25
N GLU A 136 -13.38 -0.07 -14.26
CA GLU A 136 -11.95 0.21 -14.27
C GLU A 136 -11.66 1.62 -13.79
N ILE A 137 -10.63 1.76 -12.95
CA ILE A 137 -10.15 3.06 -12.47
C ILE A 137 -8.72 3.20 -12.93
N SER A 138 -8.47 4.21 -13.77
CA SER A 138 -7.16 4.50 -14.32
C SER A 138 -6.29 5.25 -13.31
N TYR A 139 -4.98 5.11 -13.47
CA TYR A 139 -3.98 5.84 -12.67
C TYR A 139 -4.21 7.36 -12.66
N SER A 140 -4.53 7.95 -13.82
CA SER A 140 -4.76 9.40 -13.94
C SER A 140 -5.92 9.93 -13.11
N LYS A 141 -6.91 9.08 -12.78
CA LYS A 141 -8.12 9.47 -12.04
C LYS A 141 -8.08 9.07 -10.56
N ILE A 142 -7.01 8.41 -10.11
CA ILE A 142 -7.01 7.77 -8.79
C ILE A 142 -7.10 8.78 -7.64
N LEU A 143 -6.47 9.95 -7.78
CA LEU A 143 -6.48 10.96 -6.73
C LEU A 143 -7.91 11.48 -6.51
N ASP A 144 -8.60 11.85 -7.59
CA ASP A 144 -9.96 12.37 -7.52
C ASP A 144 -10.94 11.27 -7.08
N TYR A 145 -10.78 10.05 -7.58
CA TYR A 145 -11.55 8.89 -7.13
C TYR A 145 -11.38 8.64 -5.63
N HIS A 146 -10.14 8.74 -5.11
CA HIS A 146 -9.89 8.54 -3.69
C HIS A 146 -10.60 9.59 -2.83
N LYS A 147 -10.61 10.85 -3.28
CA LYS A 147 -11.31 11.94 -2.58
C LYS A 147 -12.81 11.69 -2.55
N SER A 148 -13.43 11.46 -3.70
CA SER A 148 -14.89 11.25 -3.78
C SER A 148 -15.37 10.02 -3.00
N THR A 149 -14.63 8.91 -3.06
CA THR A 149 -15.00 7.67 -2.35
C THR A 149 -14.64 7.63 -0.86
N ASN A 150 -13.93 8.64 -0.36
CA ASN A 150 -13.79 8.84 1.08
C ASN A 150 -15.02 9.53 1.69
N GLU A 151 -15.69 10.38 0.91
CA GLU A 151 -16.94 11.03 1.29
C GLU A 151 -18.13 10.08 1.09
N ASP A 152 -18.15 9.32 -0.01
CA ASP A 152 -19.16 8.29 -0.30
C ASP A 152 -18.57 6.87 -0.17
N ARG A 153 -18.80 6.27 1.00
CA ARG A 153 -18.37 4.89 1.29
C ARG A 153 -19.20 3.82 0.59
N GLU A 154 -20.45 4.10 0.22
CA GLU A 154 -21.27 3.10 -0.47
C GLU A 154 -20.73 2.86 -1.87
N THR A 155 -20.38 3.93 -2.58
CA THR A 155 -19.73 3.85 -3.89
C THR A 155 -18.37 3.16 -3.81
N PHE A 156 -17.61 3.36 -2.73
CA PHE A 156 -16.39 2.59 -2.50
C PHE A 156 -16.68 1.07 -2.45
N TYR A 157 -17.66 0.61 -1.66
CA TYR A 157 -17.92 -0.82 -1.53
C TYR A 157 -18.57 -1.45 -2.78
N LYS A 158 -19.14 -0.65 -3.70
CA LYS A 158 -19.55 -1.15 -5.02
C LYS A 158 -18.34 -1.64 -5.82
N ASP A 159 -17.19 -0.96 -5.73
CA ASP A 159 -15.99 -1.27 -6.51
C ASP A 159 -14.99 -2.18 -5.82
N TRP A 160 -15.00 -2.22 -4.49
CA TRP A 160 -13.97 -2.86 -3.68
C TRP A 160 -14.53 -4.00 -2.83
N ARG A 161 -13.79 -5.09 -2.75
CA ARG A 161 -14.01 -6.18 -1.79
C ARG A 161 -12.92 -6.12 -0.74
N LYS A 162 -13.30 -6.02 0.53
CA LYS A 162 -12.34 -6.14 1.63
C LYS A 162 -11.84 -7.59 1.70
N GLU A 163 -10.53 -7.76 1.84
CA GLU A 163 -9.88 -9.04 2.16
C GLU A 163 -9.62 -9.15 3.66
#